data_AF-A0A832MS67-F1
#
_entry.id   AF-A0A832MS67-F1
#
_cell.length_a   1.000
_cell.length_b   1.000
_cell.length_c   1.000
_cell.angle_alpha   90.00
_cell.angle_beta   90.00
_cell.angle_gamma   90.00
#
_symmetry.space_group_name_H-M   'P 1'
#
loop_
_entity.id
_entity.type
_entity.pdbx_description
1 polymer ?
#
loop_
_entity_poly.entity_id
_entity_poly.type
_entity_poly.pdbx_seq_one_letter_code
_entity_poly.pdbx_strand_id
1 'polypeptide(L)'
;MVCIILGRWGMKKSFLAAIISVFLYFLFSSPGVVLGVEISSALREAIKEYQADNYEEAIELLTKIRQKEPGSSIAAFFLGMSYKQVGNYEKAEGHLKDAATLSPPVKEAPIELIDCLVQEKKFKEAKEWVSQAEKFGVYPAKVAFLKGTILAAEGKPDEAIASFETAKGLNPAYAQAADFQIGLAHVSARRYDKAKERLQAAITQDPVSDLATFARRYRDLLEERSFLERPLRFTVTLLGQYDTNMLQEPYSTPGLADAGEERSYAMTNTFRVDWVPRLPGNWLFNATYALVSNIHQKNATSHDLLANTVSVAPGYNFGRVALNLSANYTHVLKRNPSYERYMENYEAGPLVRILVTENHVAELYGGYLKKNYFTAPLDPNEDQTSCGWSAYGAYTFFFRNGIMINARYRYTDENTEGANWDNQTHTITLNTIFPLWKALRLQLGGEVTIQNYRNEHTIFLETRRDRIYNAMAGLVYDINRYVSLTAQYNYTRANSNIFLYDYDRHLWSAGVEFRF
;
A
#
# COMPACT_ATOMS: atom_id res chain seq x y z
N MET A 1 -40.17 52.73 -34.80
CA MET A 1 -40.37 53.02 -33.37
C MET A 1 -41.72 52.42 -32.97
N VAL A 2 -41.69 51.33 -32.17
CA VAL A 2 -42.67 50.95 -31.12
C VAL A 2 -44.12 50.73 -31.59
N CYS A 3 -44.55 49.48 -31.88
CA CYS A 3 -45.14 48.45 -30.99
C CYS A 3 -46.67 48.32 -31.12
N ILE A 4 -47.10 47.14 -31.61
CA ILE A 4 -48.15 46.22 -31.12
C ILE A 4 -49.57 46.77 -30.81
N ILE A 5 -50.60 46.13 -31.40
CA ILE A 5 -51.71 45.40 -30.72
C ILE A 5 -53.03 45.38 -31.55
N LEU A 6 -53.38 44.16 -31.97
CA LEU A 6 -54.70 43.50 -32.07
C LEU A 6 -55.89 44.14 -32.81
N GLY A 7 -56.38 43.39 -33.82
CA GLY A 7 -57.67 42.69 -33.70
C GLY A 7 -58.87 43.29 -34.45
N ARG A 8 -59.21 42.72 -35.62
CA ARG A 8 -60.56 42.81 -36.20
C ARG A 8 -60.86 41.65 -37.17
N TRP A 9 -61.92 40.89 -36.85
CA TRP A 9 -62.94 40.25 -37.73
C TRP A 9 -62.44 39.35 -38.88
N GLY A 10 -62.93 38.15 -39.19
CA GLY A 10 -64.19 37.45 -38.96
C GLY A 10 -64.39 36.49 -40.16
N MET A 11 -65.03 35.34 -39.91
CA MET A 11 -65.59 34.38 -40.89
C MET A 11 -64.70 33.32 -41.60
N LYS A 12 -65.11 32.07 -41.31
CA LYS A 12 -65.22 30.84 -42.14
C LYS A 12 -63.95 30.11 -42.61
N LYS A 13 -63.36 29.35 -41.67
CA LYS A 13 -62.43 28.23 -41.92
C LYS A 13 -63.07 26.98 -42.55
N SER A 14 -64.38 26.98 -42.84
CA SER A 14 -65.11 25.78 -43.28
C SER A 14 -65.22 25.59 -44.80
N PHE A 15 -64.59 26.44 -45.62
CA PHE A 15 -64.64 26.33 -47.10
C PHE A 15 -63.31 25.89 -47.73
N LEU A 16 -62.19 25.98 -47.00
CA LEU A 16 -60.89 25.46 -47.45
C LEU A 16 -60.70 23.96 -47.13
N ALA A 17 -61.50 23.43 -46.20
CA ALA A 17 -61.47 22.03 -45.78
C ALA A 17 -62.11 21.06 -46.79
N ALA A 18 -62.92 21.56 -47.75
CA ALA A 18 -63.61 20.71 -48.72
C ALA A 18 -62.88 20.57 -50.08
N ILE A 19 -61.89 21.43 -50.36
CA ILE A 19 -61.18 21.44 -51.66
C ILE A 19 -59.83 20.70 -51.58
N ILE A 20 -59.28 20.50 -50.38
CA ILE A 20 -58.08 19.65 -50.17
C ILE A 20 -58.46 18.15 -50.07
N SER A 21 -59.71 17.83 -49.72
CA SER A 21 -60.21 16.45 -49.61
C SER A 21 -60.52 15.75 -50.93
N VAL A 22 -60.46 16.44 -52.08
CA VAL A 22 -60.78 15.85 -53.40
C VAL A 22 -59.56 15.74 -54.32
N PHE A 23 -58.41 16.33 -53.96
CA PHE A 23 -57.19 16.28 -54.78
C PHE A 23 -56.16 15.22 -54.35
N LEU A 24 -56.42 14.48 -53.27
CA LEU A 24 -55.55 13.40 -52.77
C LEU A 24 -56.10 11.98 -53.00
N TYR A 25 -57.20 11.85 -53.77
CA TYR A 25 -57.88 10.58 -54.02
C TYR A 25 -57.54 9.92 -55.37
N PHE A 26 -56.61 10.48 -56.17
CA PHE A 26 -56.35 9.96 -57.54
C PHE A 26 -54.89 9.88 -58.01
N LEU A 27 -53.92 9.93 -57.10
CA LEU A 27 -52.51 9.63 -57.42
C LEU A 27 -51.90 8.86 -56.25
N PHE A 28 -52.21 7.56 -56.16
CA PHE A 28 -51.34 6.47 -55.69
C PHE A 28 -52.15 5.17 -55.72
N SER A 29 -52.54 4.75 -56.93
CA SER A 29 -52.78 3.35 -57.24
C SER A 29 -51.42 2.65 -57.31
N SER A 30 -50.93 2.21 -56.16
CA SER A 30 -49.98 1.13 -55.98
C SER A 30 -49.92 0.81 -54.49
N PRO A 31 -50.09 -0.45 -54.05
CA PRO A 31 -49.74 -0.81 -52.69
C PRO A 31 -48.21 -0.77 -52.59
N GLY A 32 -47.68 0.42 -52.37
CA GLY A 32 -46.35 0.59 -51.82
C GLY A 32 -46.40 0.03 -50.41
N VAL A 33 -45.89 -1.19 -50.23
CA VAL A 33 -45.64 -1.77 -48.92
C VAL A 33 -44.67 -0.85 -48.18
N VAL A 34 -45.21 0.06 -47.38
CA VAL A 34 -44.46 0.69 -46.31
C VAL A 34 -44.25 -0.43 -45.29
N LEU A 35 -43.05 -1.01 -45.26
CA LEU A 35 -42.59 -1.89 -44.19
C LEU A 35 -42.44 -1.06 -42.89
N GLY A 36 -43.56 -0.58 -42.36
CA GLY A 36 -43.65 -0.19 -40.96
C GLY A 36 -43.71 -1.47 -40.15
N VAL A 37 -42.71 -1.70 -39.30
CA VAL A 37 -42.77 -2.79 -38.32
C VAL A 37 -43.98 -2.53 -37.42
N GLU A 38 -45.07 -3.25 -37.66
CA GLU A 38 -46.27 -3.15 -36.83
C GLU A 38 -45.95 -3.81 -35.49
N ILE A 39 -45.63 -3.01 -34.47
CA ILE A 39 -45.39 -3.51 -33.11
C ILE A 39 -46.72 -4.08 -32.60
N SER A 40 -46.76 -5.41 -32.44
CA SER A 40 -47.94 -6.14 -31.94
C SER A 40 -48.39 -5.59 -30.58
N SER A 41 -49.68 -5.67 -30.27
CA SER A 41 -50.22 -5.21 -28.98
C SER A 41 -49.52 -5.89 -27.80
N ALA A 42 -49.22 -7.19 -27.94
CA ALA A 42 -48.48 -7.98 -26.97
C ALA A 42 -47.04 -7.45 -26.74
N LEU A 43 -46.34 -7.05 -27.81
CA LEU A 43 -45.00 -6.47 -27.68
C LEU A 43 -45.02 -5.11 -27.00
N ARG A 44 -46.06 -4.29 -27.20
CA ARG A 44 -46.20 -3.02 -26.44
C ARG A 44 -46.47 -3.25 -24.97
N GLU A 45 -47.31 -4.21 -24.64
CA GLU A 45 -47.59 -4.61 -23.25
C GLU A 45 -46.31 -5.08 -22.56
N ALA A 46 -45.55 -5.96 -23.21
CA ALA A 46 -44.29 -6.44 -22.68
C ALA A 46 -43.22 -5.33 -22.46
N ILE A 47 -43.13 -4.37 -23.38
CA ILE A 47 -42.26 -3.20 -23.22
C ILE A 47 -42.72 -2.31 -22.07
N LYS A 48 -44.03 -2.19 -21.86
CA LYS A 48 -44.60 -1.43 -20.74
C LYS A 48 -44.24 -2.07 -19.40
N GLU A 49 -44.30 -3.39 -19.28
CA GLU A 49 -43.84 -4.10 -18.08
C GLU A 49 -42.35 -3.86 -17.81
N TYR A 50 -41.50 -3.93 -18.85
CA TYR A 50 -40.08 -3.57 -18.73
C TYR A 50 -39.88 -2.13 -18.23
N GLN A 51 -40.65 -1.17 -18.76
CA GLN A 51 -40.59 0.24 -18.36
C GLN A 51 -41.13 0.49 -16.93
N ALA A 52 -41.95 -0.42 -16.42
CA ALA A 52 -42.49 -0.39 -15.06
C ALA A 52 -41.58 -1.12 -14.05
N ASP A 53 -40.40 -1.56 -14.48
CA ASP A 53 -39.44 -2.36 -13.70
C ASP A 53 -39.95 -3.75 -13.27
N ASN A 54 -41.02 -4.23 -13.90
CA ASN A 54 -41.56 -5.58 -13.72
C ASN A 54 -40.83 -6.56 -14.68
N TYR A 55 -39.54 -6.78 -14.40
CA TYR A 55 -38.65 -7.48 -15.34
C TYR A 55 -39.01 -8.97 -15.50
N GLU A 56 -39.47 -9.64 -14.45
CA GLU A 56 -39.90 -11.04 -14.49
C GLU A 56 -41.12 -11.23 -15.39
N GLU A 57 -42.15 -10.39 -15.24
CA GLU A 57 -43.33 -10.38 -16.10
C GLU A 57 -42.99 -10.04 -17.55
N ALA A 58 -42.09 -9.06 -17.75
CA ALA A 58 -41.56 -8.73 -19.06
C ALA A 58 -40.86 -9.94 -19.70
N ILE A 59 -40.02 -10.67 -18.94
CA ILE A 59 -39.35 -11.89 -19.41
C ILE A 59 -40.37 -12.94 -19.87
N GLU A 60 -41.43 -13.19 -19.11
CA GLU A 60 -42.45 -14.17 -19.49
C GLU A 60 -43.15 -13.81 -20.79
N LEU A 61 -43.61 -12.55 -20.90
CA LEU A 61 -44.31 -12.05 -22.09
C LEU A 61 -43.39 -12.06 -23.31
N LEU A 62 -42.16 -11.53 -23.17
CA LEU A 62 -41.18 -11.46 -24.25
C LEU A 62 -40.71 -12.85 -24.69
N THR A 63 -40.61 -13.82 -23.77
CA THR A 63 -40.30 -15.21 -24.12
C THR A 63 -41.41 -15.81 -24.99
N LYS A 64 -42.69 -15.62 -24.61
CA LYS A 64 -43.84 -16.07 -25.42
C LYS A 64 -43.89 -15.38 -26.78
N ILE A 65 -43.55 -14.09 -26.85
CA ILE A 65 -43.49 -13.35 -28.11
C ILE A 65 -42.39 -13.92 -29.00
N ARG A 66 -41.17 -14.14 -28.47
CA ARG A 66 -40.05 -14.68 -29.25
C ARG A 66 -40.24 -16.13 -29.68
N GLN A 67 -41.05 -16.92 -28.96
CA GLN A 67 -41.47 -18.25 -29.44
C GLN A 67 -42.33 -18.18 -30.71
N LYS A 68 -43.17 -17.15 -30.82
CA LYS A 68 -44.04 -16.92 -31.99
C LYS A 68 -43.34 -16.16 -33.11
N GLU A 69 -42.47 -15.22 -32.75
CA GLU A 69 -41.75 -14.32 -33.64
C GLU A 69 -40.23 -14.37 -33.35
N PRO A 70 -39.52 -15.46 -33.69
CA PRO A 70 -38.09 -15.59 -33.41
C PRO A 70 -37.21 -14.52 -34.06
N GLY A 71 -37.68 -13.93 -35.17
CA GLY A 71 -36.97 -12.89 -35.92
C GLY A 71 -37.16 -11.46 -35.39
N SER A 72 -37.95 -11.24 -34.33
CA SER A 72 -38.18 -9.90 -33.79
C SER A 72 -36.97 -9.40 -33.00
N SER A 73 -36.17 -8.52 -33.62
CA SER A 73 -34.99 -7.90 -33.00
C SER A 73 -35.35 -7.02 -31.79
N ILE A 74 -36.51 -6.35 -31.82
CA ILE A 74 -37.02 -5.54 -30.71
C ILE A 74 -37.40 -6.43 -29.52
N ALA A 75 -38.13 -7.53 -29.76
CA ALA A 75 -38.46 -8.47 -28.70
C ALA A 75 -37.21 -9.13 -28.11
N ALA A 76 -36.20 -9.44 -28.95
CA ALA A 76 -34.90 -9.90 -28.51
C ALA A 76 -34.18 -8.87 -27.63
N PHE A 77 -34.19 -7.59 -28.02
CA PHE A 77 -33.54 -6.52 -27.27
C PHE A 77 -34.13 -6.38 -25.87
N PHE A 78 -35.46 -6.21 -25.77
CA PHE A 78 -36.11 -6.06 -24.47
C PHE A 78 -36.01 -7.32 -23.61
N LEU A 79 -36.00 -8.53 -24.20
CA LEU A 79 -35.81 -9.76 -23.43
C LEU A 79 -34.40 -9.81 -22.84
N GLY A 80 -33.40 -9.47 -23.66
CA GLY A 80 -32.01 -9.38 -23.22
C GLY A 80 -31.82 -8.32 -22.13
N MET A 81 -32.43 -7.14 -22.30
CA MET A 81 -32.42 -6.09 -21.27
C MET A 81 -33.10 -6.53 -19.98
N SER A 82 -34.24 -7.22 -20.06
CA SER A 82 -34.95 -7.71 -18.86
C SER A 82 -34.10 -8.75 -18.11
N TYR A 83 -33.48 -9.69 -18.83
CA TYR A 83 -32.52 -10.63 -18.22
C TYR A 83 -31.30 -9.94 -17.60
N LYS A 84 -30.78 -8.89 -18.24
CA LYS A 84 -29.69 -8.08 -17.70
C LYS A 84 -30.08 -7.41 -16.38
N GLN A 85 -31.28 -6.85 -16.28
CA GLN A 85 -31.74 -6.16 -15.06
C GLN A 85 -31.92 -7.13 -13.88
N VAL A 86 -32.36 -8.36 -14.12
CA VAL A 86 -32.42 -9.42 -13.09
C VAL A 86 -31.06 -10.10 -12.82
N GLY A 87 -29.97 -9.60 -13.42
CA GLY A 87 -28.60 -10.09 -13.23
C GLY A 87 -28.27 -11.40 -13.94
N ASN A 88 -29.12 -11.89 -14.84
CA ASN A 88 -28.88 -13.09 -15.63
C ASN A 88 -28.18 -12.73 -16.96
N TYR A 89 -26.91 -12.37 -16.86
CA TYR A 89 -26.10 -11.94 -18.02
C TYR A 89 -25.96 -13.03 -19.09
N GLU A 90 -25.96 -14.32 -18.70
CA GLU A 90 -25.77 -15.45 -19.60
C GLU A 90 -26.94 -15.58 -20.57
N LYS A 91 -28.18 -15.44 -20.07
CA LYS A 91 -29.37 -15.40 -20.92
C LYS A 91 -29.49 -14.08 -21.68
N ALA A 92 -29.05 -12.97 -21.08
CA ALA A 92 -29.07 -11.67 -21.75
C ALA A 92 -28.20 -11.65 -23.00
N GLU A 93 -27.01 -12.27 -22.95
CA GLU A 93 -26.03 -12.30 -24.03
C GLU A 93 -26.65 -12.78 -25.35
N GLY A 94 -27.28 -13.95 -25.35
CA GLY A 94 -27.87 -14.53 -26.56
C GLY A 94 -28.96 -13.64 -27.16
N HIS A 95 -29.82 -13.07 -26.34
CA HIS A 95 -30.91 -12.20 -26.78
C HIS A 95 -30.42 -10.84 -27.29
N LEU A 96 -29.39 -10.26 -26.67
CA LEU A 96 -28.78 -9.01 -27.13
C LEU A 96 -27.97 -9.22 -28.42
N LYS A 97 -27.34 -10.39 -28.58
CA LYS A 97 -26.68 -10.80 -29.83
C LYS A 97 -27.69 -10.95 -30.97
N ASP A 98 -28.82 -11.58 -30.71
CA ASP A 98 -29.92 -11.67 -31.66
C ASP A 98 -30.43 -10.27 -32.03
N ALA A 99 -30.64 -9.38 -31.05
CA ALA A 99 -31.07 -8.01 -31.30
C ALA A 99 -30.09 -7.18 -32.16
N ALA A 100 -28.79 -7.45 -32.03
CA ALA A 100 -27.75 -6.80 -32.82
C ALA A 100 -27.62 -7.36 -34.24
N THR A 101 -28.10 -8.58 -34.52
CA THR A 101 -27.86 -9.29 -35.79
C THR A 101 -29.12 -9.55 -36.62
N LEU A 102 -30.29 -9.68 -35.99
CA LEU A 102 -31.58 -9.81 -36.68
C LEU A 102 -31.97 -8.53 -37.41
N SER A 103 -32.78 -8.64 -38.47
CA SER A 103 -33.19 -7.50 -39.30
C SER A 103 -34.61 -7.03 -38.96
N PRO A 104 -34.82 -5.72 -38.68
CA PRO A 104 -33.82 -4.65 -38.62
C PRO A 104 -33.00 -4.69 -37.31
N PRO A 105 -31.68 -4.45 -37.34
CA PRO A 105 -30.85 -4.51 -36.14
C PRO A 105 -31.12 -3.36 -35.18
N VAL A 106 -31.10 -3.64 -33.88
CA VAL A 106 -31.23 -2.64 -32.81
C VAL A 106 -29.86 -2.01 -32.56
N LYS A 107 -29.74 -0.70 -32.73
CA LYS A 107 -28.45 0.02 -32.64
C LYS A 107 -27.88 0.04 -31.22
N GLU A 108 -28.74 -0.05 -30.21
CA GLU A 108 -28.37 -0.04 -28.80
C GLU A 108 -27.84 -1.41 -28.34
N ALA A 109 -28.25 -2.50 -29.01
CA ALA A 109 -27.96 -3.86 -28.59
C ALA A 109 -26.46 -4.21 -28.47
N PRO A 110 -25.56 -3.80 -29.39
CA PRO A 110 -24.13 -4.06 -29.27
C PRO A 110 -23.52 -3.55 -27.96
N ILE A 111 -23.98 -2.39 -27.47
CA ILE A 111 -23.43 -1.78 -26.26
C ILE A 111 -23.87 -2.52 -25.01
N GLU A 112 -25.15 -2.87 -24.95
CA GLU A 112 -25.69 -3.63 -23.84
C GLU A 112 -25.09 -5.04 -23.80
N LEU A 113 -24.79 -5.62 -24.96
CA LEU A 113 -24.06 -6.88 -25.11
C LEU A 113 -22.62 -6.77 -24.61
N ILE A 114 -21.88 -5.72 -24.98
CA ILE A 114 -20.51 -5.49 -24.49
C ILE A 114 -20.52 -5.42 -22.95
N ASP A 115 -21.46 -4.70 -22.37
CA ASP A 115 -21.57 -4.56 -20.91
C ASP A 115 -21.86 -5.93 -20.24
N CYS A 116 -22.78 -6.74 -20.78
CA CYS A 116 -23.02 -8.09 -20.28
C CYS A 116 -21.75 -8.96 -20.35
N LEU A 117 -21.04 -8.94 -21.47
CA LEU A 117 -19.79 -9.69 -21.65
C LEU A 117 -18.68 -9.24 -20.67
N VAL A 118 -18.66 -7.95 -20.30
CA VAL A 118 -17.76 -7.43 -19.26
C VAL A 118 -18.10 -8.01 -17.89
N GLN A 119 -19.38 -8.04 -17.51
CA GLN A 119 -19.81 -8.63 -16.22
C GLN A 119 -19.47 -10.11 -16.12
N GLU A 120 -19.55 -10.83 -17.25
CA GLU A 120 -19.16 -12.24 -17.35
C GLU A 120 -17.65 -12.49 -17.50
N LYS A 121 -16.85 -11.42 -17.56
CA LYS A 121 -15.40 -11.47 -17.80
C LYS A 121 -15.01 -12.12 -19.14
N LYS A 122 -15.92 -12.15 -20.12
CA LYS A 122 -15.68 -12.60 -21.51
C LYS A 122 -15.03 -11.49 -22.34
N PHE A 123 -13.85 -11.03 -21.91
CA PHE A 123 -13.20 -9.83 -22.47
C PHE A 123 -12.83 -9.93 -23.95
N LYS A 124 -12.52 -11.14 -24.43
CA LYS A 124 -12.17 -11.35 -25.85
C LYS A 124 -13.37 -11.06 -26.77
N GLU A 125 -14.52 -11.63 -26.45
CA GLU A 125 -15.76 -11.41 -27.21
C GLU A 125 -16.25 -9.96 -27.07
N ALA A 126 -16.13 -9.38 -25.87
CA ALA A 126 -16.45 -7.97 -25.66
C ALA A 126 -15.65 -7.05 -26.60
N LYS A 127 -14.36 -7.31 -26.81
CA LYS A 127 -13.51 -6.54 -27.73
C LYS A 127 -13.90 -6.68 -29.21
N GLU A 128 -14.40 -7.84 -29.61
CA GLU A 128 -14.92 -8.05 -30.97
C GLU A 128 -16.14 -7.15 -31.21
N TRP A 129 -17.06 -7.09 -30.24
CA TRP A 129 -18.23 -6.21 -30.30
C TRP A 129 -17.88 -4.72 -30.17
N VAL A 130 -16.89 -4.36 -29.35
CA VAL A 130 -16.32 -2.99 -29.32
C VAL A 130 -15.82 -2.59 -30.70
N SER A 131 -15.06 -3.47 -31.37
CA SER A 131 -14.51 -3.19 -32.71
C SER A 131 -15.60 -2.98 -33.75
N GLN A 132 -16.69 -3.75 -33.67
CA GLN A 132 -17.86 -3.56 -34.53
C GLN A 132 -18.58 -2.23 -34.24
N ALA A 133 -18.82 -1.92 -32.96
CA ALA A 133 -19.49 -0.69 -32.56
C ALA A 133 -18.68 0.56 -32.93
N GLU A 134 -17.35 0.52 -32.81
CA GLU A 134 -16.43 1.56 -33.29
C GLU A 134 -16.53 1.72 -34.82
N LYS A 135 -16.51 0.62 -35.59
CA LYS A 135 -16.61 0.65 -37.06
C LYS A 135 -17.90 1.30 -37.56
N PHE A 136 -19.01 1.08 -36.87
CA PHE A 136 -20.33 1.62 -37.25
C PHE A 136 -20.68 2.94 -36.54
N GLY A 137 -19.79 3.48 -35.70
CA GLY A 137 -20.00 4.75 -34.98
C GLY A 137 -21.17 4.69 -33.98
N VAL A 138 -21.43 3.53 -33.40
CA VAL A 138 -22.56 3.29 -32.48
C VAL A 138 -22.19 3.82 -31.09
N TYR A 139 -22.81 4.94 -30.67
CA TYR A 139 -22.55 5.66 -29.41
C TYR A 139 -21.06 5.70 -29.01
N PRO A 140 -20.22 6.42 -29.76
CA PRO A 140 -18.76 6.34 -29.65
C PRO A 140 -18.21 6.66 -28.24
N ALA A 141 -18.86 7.57 -27.50
CA ALA A 141 -18.48 7.86 -26.12
C ALA A 141 -18.68 6.66 -25.16
N LYS A 142 -19.82 5.96 -25.26
CA LYS A 142 -20.14 4.80 -24.41
C LYS A 142 -19.24 3.61 -24.75
N VAL A 143 -18.96 3.41 -26.04
CA VAL A 143 -18.02 2.38 -26.51
C VAL A 143 -16.60 2.63 -26.01
N ALA A 144 -16.12 3.88 -26.08
CA ALA A 144 -14.82 4.25 -25.51
C ALA A 144 -14.75 4.01 -23.99
N PHE A 145 -15.83 4.28 -23.26
CA PHE A 145 -15.91 4.03 -21.82
C PHE A 145 -15.87 2.52 -21.50
N LEU A 146 -16.64 1.69 -22.22
CA LEU A 146 -16.65 0.24 -22.04
C LEU A 146 -15.29 -0.38 -22.42
N LYS A 147 -14.65 0.11 -23.48
CA LYS A 147 -13.28 -0.28 -23.86
C LYS A 147 -12.28 0.00 -22.74
N GLY A 148 -12.35 1.19 -22.12
CA GLY A 148 -11.55 1.52 -20.95
C GLY A 148 -11.77 0.57 -19.78
N THR A 149 -13.02 0.19 -19.54
CA THR A 149 -13.41 -0.76 -18.47
C THR A 149 -12.81 -2.14 -18.71
N ILE A 150 -12.85 -2.64 -19.94
CA ILE A 150 -12.22 -3.92 -20.33
C ILE A 150 -10.70 -3.87 -20.11
N LEU A 151 -10.04 -2.80 -20.58
CA LEU A 151 -8.59 -2.63 -20.45
C LEU A 151 -8.15 -2.52 -18.98
N ALA A 152 -8.95 -1.86 -18.14
CA ALA A 152 -8.70 -1.79 -16.71
C ALA A 152 -8.79 -3.18 -16.06
N ALA A 153 -9.79 -3.98 -16.43
CA ALA A 153 -9.96 -5.35 -15.92
C ALA A 153 -8.83 -6.30 -16.36
N GLU A 154 -8.21 -6.05 -17.51
CA GLU A 154 -7.03 -6.78 -18.01
C GLU A 154 -5.70 -6.33 -17.39
N GLY A 155 -5.71 -5.35 -16.48
CA GLY A 155 -4.48 -4.84 -15.86
C GLY A 155 -3.65 -3.95 -16.78
N LYS A 156 -4.29 -3.29 -17.76
CA LYS A 156 -3.66 -2.34 -18.69
C LYS A 156 -4.06 -0.89 -18.37
N PRO A 157 -3.58 -0.32 -17.25
CA PRO A 157 -4.09 0.97 -16.75
C PRO A 157 -3.86 2.12 -17.73
N ASP A 158 -2.74 2.15 -18.44
CA ASP A 158 -2.42 3.27 -19.35
C ASP A 158 -3.31 3.29 -20.60
N GLU A 159 -3.59 2.12 -21.18
CA GLU A 159 -4.54 1.97 -22.30
C GLU A 159 -5.97 2.27 -21.86
N ALA A 160 -6.34 1.88 -20.63
CA ALA A 160 -7.64 2.17 -20.04
C ALA A 160 -7.86 3.67 -19.86
N ILE A 161 -6.86 4.37 -19.30
CA ILE A 161 -6.88 5.83 -19.11
C ILE A 161 -7.12 6.55 -20.44
N ALA A 162 -6.40 6.18 -21.51
CA ALA A 162 -6.59 6.78 -22.82
C ALA A 162 -8.03 6.60 -23.36
N SER A 163 -8.63 5.43 -23.14
CA SER A 163 -10.00 5.14 -23.56
C SER A 163 -11.04 5.94 -22.76
N PHE A 164 -10.84 6.09 -21.44
CA PHE A 164 -11.70 6.92 -20.61
C PHE A 164 -11.59 8.41 -20.94
N GLU A 165 -10.38 8.92 -21.21
CA GLU A 165 -10.19 10.31 -21.67
C GLU A 165 -10.89 10.55 -23.01
N THR A 166 -10.86 9.56 -23.91
CA THR A 166 -11.62 9.62 -25.18
C THR A 166 -13.12 9.69 -24.92
N ALA A 167 -13.67 8.86 -24.03
CA ALA A 167 -15.08 8.89 -23.66
C ALA A 167 -15.51 10.26 -23.11
N LYS A 168 -14.71 10.81 -22.19
CA LYS A 168 -14.90 12.15 -21.61
C LYS A 168 -14.85 13.26 -22.67
N GLY A 169 -13.92 13.18 -23.62
CA GLY A 169 -13.79 14.16 -24.70
C GLY A 169 -14.94 14.10 -25.70
N LEU A 170 -15.51 12.91 -25.94
CA LEU A 170 -16.64 12.71 -26.86
C LEU A 170 -17.98 13.14 -26.27
N ASN A 171 -18.19 12.96 -24.96
CA ASN A 171 -19.42 13.38 -24.29
C ASN A 171 -19.16 13.80 -22.84
N PRO A 172 -19.40 15.08 -22.49
CA PRO A 172 -19.24 15.59 -21.12
C PRO A 172 -20.03 14.85 -20.05
N ALA A 173 -21.13 14.17 -20.40
CA ALA A 173 -21.89 13.35 -19.44
C ALA A 173 -21.06 12.20 -18.86
N TYR A 174 -20.02 11.74 -19.56
CA TYR A 174 -19.09 10.73 -19.04
C TYR A 174 -17.95 11.33 -18.21
N ALA A 175 -17.78 12.65 -18.15
CA ALA A 175 -16.62 13.27 -17.53
C ALA A 175 -16.42 12.81 -16.08
N GLN A 176 -17.48 12.79 -15.29
CA GLN A 176 -17.41 12.35 -13.90
C GLN A 176 -17.06 10.86 -13.77
N ALA A 177 -17.77 10.00 -14.50
CA ALA A 177 -17.54 8.56 -14.49
C ALA A 177 -16.13 8.21 -14.99
N ALA A 178 -15.68 8.87 -16.06
CA ALA A 178 -14.35 8.70 -16.62
C ALA A 178 -13.27 9.17 -15.64
N ASP A 179 -13.43 10.34 -15.00
CA ASP A 179 -12.48 10.84 -14.01
C ASP A 179 -12.34 9.89 -12.81
N PHE A 180 -13.45 9.30 -12.36
CA PHE A 180 -13.43 8.28 -11.33
C PHE A 180 -12.66 7.02 -11.77
N GLN A 181 -12.98 6.48 -12.95
CA GLN A 181 -12.32 5.27 -13.47
C GLN A 181 -10.83 5.50 -13.79
N ILE A 182 -10.45 6.68 -14.28
CA ILE A 182 -9.05 7.10 -14.47
C ILE A 182 -8.33 7.17 -13.12
N GLY A 183 -9.00 7.72 -12.10
CA GLY A 183 -8.52 7.71 -10.72
C GLY A 183 -8.19 6.29 -10.26
N LEU A 184 -9.12 5.34 -10.42
CA LEU A 184 -8.93 3.93 -10.07
C LEU A 184 -7.82 3.24 -10.90
N ALA A 185 -7.73 3.54 -12.20
CA ALA A 185 -6.65 3.04 -13.04
C ALA A 185 -5.27 3.53 -12.53
N HIS A 186 -5.16 4.80 -12.11
CA HIS A 186 -3.95 5.30 -11.46
C HIS A 186 -3.66 4.64 -10.10
N VAL A 187 -4.70 4.28 -9.33
CA VAL A 187 -4.52 3.48 -8.09
C VAL A 187 -3.91 2.12 -8.42
N SER A 188 -4.44 1.41 -9.42
CA SER A 188 -3.91 0.10 -9.83
C SER A 188 -2.46 0.19 -10.31
N ALA A 189 -2.09 1.31 -10.95
CA ALA A 189 -0.73 1.63 -11.37
C ALA A 189 0.16 2.21 -10.24
N ARG A 190 -0.35 2.31 -9.00
CA ARG A 190 0.32 2.93 -7.82
C ARG A 190 0.76 4.38 -8.03
N ARG A 191 0.08 5.12 -8.91
CA ARG A 191 0.32 6.55 -9.20
C ARG A 191 -0.62 7.43 -8.36
N TYR A 192 -0.45 7.38 -7.04
CA TYR A 192 -1.44 7.94 -6.10
C TYR A 192 -1.67 9.45 -6.22
N ASP A 193 -0.65 10.23 -6.57
CA ASP A 193 -0.82 11.68 -6.71
C ASP A 193 -1.75 12.02 -7.89
N LYS A 194 -1.53 11.37 -9.04
CA LYS A 194 -2.42 11.48 -10.20
C LYS A 194 -3.81 10.89 -9.90
N ALA A 195 -3.88 9.80 -9.15
CA ALA A 195 -5.16 9.22 -8.74
C ALA A 195 -5.99 10.21 -7.90
N LYS A 196 -5.36 10.89 -6.94
CA LYS A 196 -6.01 11.92 -6.12
C LYS A 196 -6.51 13.09 -6.97
N GLU A 197 -5.71 13.57 -7.91
CA GLU A 197 -6.09 14.64 -8.84
C GLU A 197 -7.36 14.28 -9.62
N ARG A 198 -7.43 13.06 -10.17
CA ARG A 198 -8.58 12.62 -10.98
C ARG A 198 -9.81 12.29 -10.15
N LEU A 199 -9.64 11.72 -8.96
CA LEU A 199 -10.74 11.58 -8.01
C LEU A 199 -11.26 12.95 -7.56
N GLN A 200 -10.39 13.93 -7.37
CA GLN A 200 -10.80 15.32 -7.09
C GLN A 200 -11.58 15.93 -8.26
N ALA A 201 -11.14 15.70 -9.50
CA ALA A 201 -11.90 16.12 -10.68
C ALA A 201 -13.31 15.51 -10.69
N ALA A 202 -13.45 14.20 -10.42
CA ALA A 202 -14.74 13.53 -10.32
C ALA A 202 -15.65 14.13 -9.21
N ILE A 203 -15.08 14.52 -8.07
CA ILE A 203 -15.82 15.18 -6.99
C ILE A 203 -16.32 16.56 -7.46
N THR A 204 -15.50 17.31 -8.18
CA THR A 204 -15.84 18.68 -8.62
C THR A 204 -16.93 18.69 -9.70
N GLN A 205 -17.02 17.67 -10.56
CA GLN A 205 -18.03 17.59 -11.63
C GLN A 205 -19.46 17.55 -11.08
N ASP A 206 -19.73 16.64 -10.14
CA ASP A 206 -21.02 16.58 -9.42
C ASP A 206 -20.77 16.19 -7.95
N PRO A 207 -20.65 17.19 -7.05
CA PRO A 207 -20.30 16.96 -5.65
C PRO A 207 -21.33 16.16 -4.84
N VAL A 208 -22.60 16.12 -5.26
CA VAL A 208 -23.70 15.51 -4.51
C VAL A 208 -24.01 14.08 -4.95
N SER A 209 -23.48 13.65 -6.11
CA SER A 209 -23.58 12.27 -6.57
C SER A 209 -22.97 11.24 -5.61
N ASP A 210 -23.49 10.01 -5.66
CA ASP A 210 -22.90 8.85 -4.99
C ASP A 210 -21.45 8.62 -5.43
N LEU A 211 -21.17 8.83 -6.72
CA LEU A 211 -19.84 8.69 -7.29
C LEU A 211 -18.83 9.66 -6.65
N ALA A 212 -19.22 10.91 -6.40
CA ALA A 212 -18.38 11.85 -5.66
C ALA A 212 -18.17 11.42 -4.20
N THR A 213 -19.17 10.80 -3.57
CA THR A 213 -19.02 10.22 -2.22
C THR A 213 -18.02 9.07 -2.21
N PHE A 214 -18.06 8.17 -3.20
CA PHE A 214 -17.05 7.13 -3.38
C PHE A 214 -15.67 7.74 -3.66
N ALA A 215 -15.60 8.73 -4.56
CA ALA A 215 -14.35 9.40 -4.91
C ALA A 215 -13.68 10.06 -3.70
N ARG A 216 -14.46 10.71 -2.81
CA ARG A 216 -13.97 11.26 -1.53
C ARG A 216 -13.32 10.17 -0.67
N ARG A 217 -14.02 9.06 -0.42
CA ARG A 217 -13.49 7.94 0.37
C ARG A 217 -12.20 7.36 -0.21
N TYR A 218 -12.17 7.13 -1.53
CA TYR A 218 -10.97 6.64 -2.21
C TYR A 218 -9.82 7.63 -2.09
N ARG A 219 -10.06 8.93 -2.33
CA ARG A 219 -9.03 9.97 -2.23
C ARG A 219 -8.45 10.04 -0.82
N ASP A 220 -9.28 9.97 0.21
CA ASP A 220 -8.85 10.03 1.61
C ASP A 220 -7.99 8.80 1.99
N LEU A 221 -8.39 7.59 1.54
CA LEU A 221 -7.59 6.37 1.70
C LEU A 221 -6.23 6.46 0.98
N LEU A 222 -6.21 7.06 -0.21
CA LEU A 222 -4.97 7.29 -0.95
C LEU A 222 -4.08 8.33 -0.28
N GLU A 223 -4.65 9.27 0.48
CA GLU A 223 -3.87 10.22 1.26
C GLU A 223 -3.11 9.54 2.39
N GLU A 224 -3.79 8.68 3.14
CA GLU A 224 -3.19 7.86 4.18
C GLU A 224 -2.11 6.94 3.59
N ARG A 225 -2.42 6.22 2.51
CA ARG A 225 -1.46 5.33 1.84
C ARG A 225 -0.25 6.08 1.27
N SER A 226 -0.49 7.25 0.66
CA SER A 226 0.56 8.13 0.14
C SER A 226 1.47 8.65 1.25
N PHE A 227 0.94 8.88 2.46
CA PHE A 227 1.73 9.24 3.64
C PHE A 227 2.59 8.07 4.15
N LEU A 228 2.04 6.86 4.21
CA LEU A 228 2.75 5.67 4.69
C LEU A 228 3.79 5.13 3.70
N GLU A 229 3.50 5.18 2.40
CA GLU A 229 4.33 4.66 1.30
C GLU A 229 5.21 5.75 0.65
N ARG A 230 5.57 6.81 1.39
CA ARG A 230 6.52 7.83 0.91
C ARG A 230 7.89 7.19 0.73
N PRO A 231 8.58 7.47 -0.39
CA PRO A 231 9.90 6.92 -0.63
C PRO A 231 10.95 7.52 0.30
N LEU A 232 10.76 8.75 0.79
CA LEU A 232 11.67 9.39 1.74
C LEU A 232 10.90 9.68 3.02
N ARG A 233 11.42 9.24 4.16
CA ARG A 233 10.83 9.45 5.48
C ARG A 233 11.88 9.95 6.44
N PHE A 234 11.51 10.93 7.28
CA PHE A 234 12.39 11.49 8.29
C PHE A 234 11.83 11.19 9.67
N THR A 235 12.69 10.74 10.58
CA THR A 235 12.33 10.53 11.98
C THR A 235 13.33 11.26 12.87
N VAL A 236 12.83 12.06 13.80
CA VAL A 236 13.63 12.70 14.85
C VAL A 236 13.07 12.23 16.18
N THR A 237 13.91 11.60 17.00
CA THR A 237 13.52 11.14 18.34
C THR A 237 14.41 11.85 19.36
N LEU A 238 13.78 12.52 20.33
CA LEU A 238 14.45 13.21 21.43
C LEU A 238 14.01 12.54 22.73
N LEU A 239 14.91 11.85 23.42
CA LEU A 239 14.62 11.15 24.67
C LEU A 239 15.50 11.69 25.79
N GLY A 240 14.87 12.19 26.86
CA GLY A 240 15.53 12.34 28.14
C GLY A 240 15.67 10.97 28.80
N GLN A 241 16.80 10.71 29.42
CA GLN A 241 17.14 9.43 30.03
C GLN A 241 17.66 9.61 31.45
N TYR A 242 17.38 8.62 32.29
CA TYR A 242 18.03 8.43 33.57
C TYR A 242 18.66 7.05 33.60
N ASP A 243 19.99 7.04 33.73
CA ASP A 243 20.81 5.85 33.70
C ASP A 243 21.41 5.61 35.08
N THR A 244 21.24 4.40 35.61
CA THR A 244 21.81 4.03 36.91
C THR A 244 23.27 3.60 36.83
N ASN A 245 23.76 3.20 35.66
CA ASN A 245 25.12 2.71 35.47
C ASN A 245 25.63 3.03 34.05
N MET A 246 25.93 4.31 33.84
CA MET A 246 26.42 4.83 32.55
C MET A 246 27.76 4.21 32.14
N LEU A 247 28.64 3.98 33.11
CA LEU A 247 29.99 3.47 32.89
C LEU A 247 30.06 1.93 32.82
N GLN A 248 28.94 1.25 33.07
CA GLN A 248 28.85 -0.22 33.15
C GLN A 248 29.84 -0.79 34.18
N GLU A 249 29.93 -0.13 35.32
CA GLU A 249 30.79 -0.54 36.42
C GLU A 249 30.30 -1.85 37.04
N PRO A 250 31.22 -2.72 37.49
CA PRO A 250 30.87 -3.98 38.11
C PRO A 250 30.24 -3.78 39.49
N TYR A 251 29.57 -4.81 40.01
CA TYR A 251 29.07 -4.77 41.40
C TYR A 251 30.19 -4.44 42.40
N SER A 252 29.83 -3.62 43.40
CA SER A 252 30.71 -3.21 44.49
C SER A 252 31.36 -4.43 45.15
N THR A 253 32.63 -4.65 44.86
CA THR A 253 33.40 -5.77 45.40
C THR A 253 34.27 -5.24 46.55
N PRO A 254 34.28 -5.88 47.73
CA PRO A 254 35.08 -5.42 48.85
C PRO A 254 36.56 -5.23 48.47
N GLY A 255 37.07 -4.00 48.60
CA GLY A 255 38.47 -3.67 48.31
C GLY A 255 38.73 -2.97 46.96
N LEU A 256 37.72 -2.83 46.10
CA LEU A 256 37.78 -1.98 44.90
C LEU A 256 37.13 -0.62 45.19
N ALA A 257 37.75 0.45 44.71
CA ALA A 257 37.19 1.79 44.82
C ALA A 257 35.94 1.90 43.94
N ASP A 258 34.80 2.20 44.55
CA ASP A 258 33.60 2.67 43.86
C ASP A 258 33.93 4.01 43.19
N ALA A 259 33.85 4.09 41.85
CA ALA A 259 34.22 5.30 41.13
C ALA A 259 33.19 6.43 41.34
N GLY A 260 32.03 6.15 41.96
CA GLY A 260 31.13 7.14 42.53
C GLY A 260 30.36 8.01 41.53
N GLU A 261 30.49 7.78 40.23
CA GLU A 261 29.89 8.62 39.17
C GLU A 261 28.90 7.90 38.25
N GLU A 262 28.40 6.72 38.64
CA GLU A 262 27.65 5.80 37.78
C GLU A 262 26.28 6.31 37.28
N ARG A 263 25.62 7.17 38.07
CA ARG A 263 24.27 7.67 37.76
C ARG A 263 24.30 9.00 37.05
N SER A 264 23.66 9.05 35.88
CA SER A 264 23.66 10.23 35.02
C SER A 264 22.32 10.42 34.35
N TYR A 265 21.90 11.68 34.24
CA TYR A 265 20.89 12.05 33.26
C TYR A 265 21.55 12.18 31.90
N ALA A 266 20.86 11.75 30.85
CA ALA A 266 21.34 11.87 29.49
C ALA A 266 20.22 12.31 28.55
N MET A 267 20.62 12.80 27.38
CA MET A 267 19.71 13.03 26.27
C MET A 267 20.19 12.21 25.09
N THR A 268 19.34 11.28 24.62
CA THR A 268 19.56 10.54 23.39
C THR A 268 18.75 11.16 22.28
N ASN A 269 19.46 11.62 21.26
CA ASN A 269 18.91 12.25 20.08
C ASN A 269 19.16 11.32 18.89
N THR A 270 18.09 10.95 18.18
CA THR A 270 18.18 10.14 16.97
C THR A 270 17.62 10.94 15.80
N PHE A 271 18.39 11.05 14.73
CA PHE A 271 17.90 11.51 13.43
C PHE A 271 18.04 10.37 12.43
N ARG A 272 16.94 10.01 11.77
CA ARG A 272 16.89 8.89 10.82
C ARG A 272 16.24 9.33 9.52
N VAL A 273 16.84 8.93 8.41
CA VAL A 273 16.31 9.09 7.06
C VAL A 273 16.18 7.70 6.44
N ASP A 274 14.96 7.33 6.06
CA ASP A 274 14.71 6.11 5.31
C ASP A 274 14.37 6.45 3.86
N TRP A 275 15.13 5.89 2.92
CA TRP A 275 14.91 5.98 1.49
C TRP A 275 14.53 4.62 0.91
N VAL A 276 13.27 4.48 0.51
CA VAL A 276 12.67 3.28 -0.08
C VAL A 276 12.00 3.67 -1.41
N PRO A 277 12.79 3.90 -2.48
CA PRO A 277 12.26 4.31 -3.77
C PRO A 277 11.38 3.22 -4.38
N ARG A 278 10.40 3.64 -5.20
CA ARG A 278 9.61 2.72 -6.01
C ARG A 278 10.36 2.46 -7.31
N LEU A 279 10.93 1.27 -7.43
CA LEU A 279 11.63 0.84 -8.64
C LEU A 279 10.66 0.10 -9.57
N PRO A 280 10.87 0.17 -10.90
CA PRO A 280 10.06 -0.58 -11.86
C PRO A 280 10.30 -2.08 -11.72
N GLY A 281 9.25 -2.87 -11.99
CA GLY A 281 9.31 -4.33 -11.90
C GLY A 281 9.41 -4.83 -10.46
N ASN A 282 10.24 -5.85 -10.25
CA ASN A 282 10.38 -6.54 -8.96
C ASN A 282 11.64 -6.11 -8.18
N TRP A 283 12.31 -5.05 -8.60
CA TRP A 283 13.49 -4.54 -7.92
C TRP A 283 13.12 -3.92 -6.57
N LEU A 284 13.92 -4.22 -5.55
CA LEU A 284 13.79 -3.70 -4.20
C LEU A 284 15.02 -2.86 -3.88
N PHE A 285 14.82 -1.76 -3.17
CA PHE A 285 15.92 -0.98 -2.62
C PHE A 285 15.46 -0.32 -1.33
N ASN A 286 16.29 -0.41 -0.31
CA ASN A 286 16.16 0.36 0.92
C ASN A 286 17.54 0.89 1.32
N ALA A 287 17.58 2.17 1.67
CA ALA A 287 18.73 2.79 2.29
C ALA A 287 18.27 3.54 3.54
N THR A 288 19.06 3.49 4.60
CA THR A 288 18.80 4.20 5.83
C THR A 288 20.07 4.92 6.27
N TYR A 289 19.93 6.19 6.63
CA TYR A 289 20.95 6.91 7.40
C TYR A 289 20.41 7.16 8.80
N ALA A 290 21.21 6.88 9.82
CA ALA A 290 20.86 7.16 11.20
C ALA A 290 22.03 7.82 11.94
N LEU A 291 21.74 8.94 12.59
CA LEU A 291 22.63 9.64 13.50
C LEU A 291 22.08 9.48 14.91
N VAL A 292 22.89 8.94 15.82
CA VAL A 292 22.57 8.82 17.24
C VAL A 292 23.59 9.60 18.04
N SER A 293 23.13 10.53 18.87
CA SER A 293 23.93 11.32 19.79
C SER A 293 23.46 11.07 21.21
N ASN A 294 24.38 10.68 22.08
CA ASN A 294 24.14 10.58 23.52
C ASN A 294 24.92 11.68 24.23
N ILE A 295 24.21 12.56 24.93
CA ILE A 295 24.78 13.67 25.66
C ILE A 295 24.48 13.45 27.14
N HIS A 296 25.49 13.12 27.92
CA HIS A 296 25.34 12.88 29.35
C HIS A 296 25.56 14.17 30.16
N GLN A 297 24.94 14.25 31.33
CA GLN A 297 25.19 15.35 32.27
C GLN A 297 26.57 15.21 32.91
N LYS A 298 26.92 13.99 33.34
CA LYS A 298 28.25 13.63 33.86
C LYS A 298 29.10 13.01 32.76
N ASN A 299 30.42 13.18 32.84
CA ASN A 299 31.38 12.57 31.91
C ASN A 299 31.14 12.90 30.42
N ALA A 300 30.43 14.00 30.14
CA ALA A 300 30.08 14.45 28.79
C ALA A 300 31.30 14.67 27.88
N THR A 301 32.42 15.12 28.44
CA THR A 301 33.64 15.42 27.69
C THR A 301 34.54 14.22 27.43
N SER A 302 34.23 13.05 28.00
CA SER A 302 35.07 11.84 27.96
C SER A 302 34.34 10.58 27.46
N HIS A 303 33.01 10.53 27.52
CA HIS A 303 32.24 9.32 27.26
C HIS A 303 31.06 9.50 26.29
N ASP A 304 30.74 10.73 25.89
CA ASP A 304 29.68 10.95 24.90
C ASP A 304 30.06 10.32 23.55
N LEU A 305 29.10 9.64 22.95
CA LEU A 305 29.25 8.97 21.66
C LEU A 305 28.36 9.62 20.61
N LEU A 306 28.91 9.75 19.41
CA LEU A 306 28.18 10.15 18.20
C LEU A 306 28.33 9.04 17.15
N ALA A 307 27.24 8.34 16.86
CA ALA A 307 27.23 7.23 15.92
C ALA A 307 26.52 7.62 14.63
N ASN A 308 27.19 7.40 13.49
CA ASN A 308 26.66 7.61 12.15
C ASN A 308 26.54 6.25 11.47
N THR A 309 25.33 5.83 11.12
CA THR A 309 25.05 4.54 10.50
C THR A 309 24.49 4.73 9.10
N VAL A 310 25.07 4.05 8.12
CA VAL A 310 24.55 3.94 6.76
C VAL A 310 24.24 2.48 6.50
N SER A 311 23.00 2.19 6.13
CA SER A 311 22.54 0.87 5.75
C SER A 311 21.99 0.91 4.33
N VAL A 312 22.35 -0.07 3.51
CA VAL A 312 21.81 -0.24 2.14
C VAL A 312 21.47 -1.71 1.89
N ALA A 313 20.38 -1.95 1.17
CA ALA A 313 19.93 -3.30 0.87
C ALA A 313 19.24 -3.40 -0.50
N PRO A 314 19.98 -3.25 -1.63
CA PRO A 314 19.45 -3.58 -2.95
C PRO A 314 18.98 -5.04 -2.99
N GLY A 315 17.92 -5.33 -3.74
CA GLY A 315 17.39 -6.67 -3.83
C GLY A 315 16.41 -6.89 -4.97
N TYR A 316 15.88 -8.11 -5.04
CA TYR A 316 14.91 -8.52 -6.05
C TYR A 316 13.82 -9.41 -5.43
N ASN A 317 12.58 -9.21 -5.88
CA ASN A 317 11.43 -9.96 -5.42
C ASN A 317 11.00 -11.05 -6.42
N PHE A 318 10.97 -12.30 -5.97
CA PHE A 318 10.53 -13.48 -6.73
C PHE A 318 9.09 -13.91 -6.35
N GLY A 319 8.28 -12.97 -5.82
CA GLY A 319 6.91 -13.21 -5.40
C GLY A 319 6.82 -13.51 -3.91
N ARG A 320 6.93 -14.78 -3.52
CA ARG A 320 6.94 -15.19 -2.09
C ARG A 320 8.32 -15.12 -1.44
N VAL A 321 9.38 -14.96 -2.23
CA VAL A 321 10.76 -14.90 -1.75
C VAL A 321 11.38 -13.61 -2.26
N ALA A 322 12.04 -12.85 -1.38
CA ALA A 322 12.86 -11.71 -1.75
C ALA A 322 14.30 -11.93 -1.30
N LEU A 323 15.26 -11.55 -2.14
CA LEU A 323 16.68 -11.60 -1.85
C LEU A 323 17.22 -10.17 -1.84
N ASN A 324 17.85 -9.77 -0.73
CA ASN A 324 18.56 -8.50 -0.58
C ASN A 324 20.04 -8.74 -0.28
N LEU A 325 20.91 -7.85 -0.72
CA LEU A 325 22.29 -7.76 -0.24
C LEU A 325 22.35 -6.69 0.83
N SER A 326 22.27 -7.08 2.11
CA SER A 326 22.30 -6.13 3.22
C SER A 326 23.73 -5.72 3.52
N ALA A 327 24.00 -4.42 3.56
CA ALA A 327 25.28 -3.85 3.97
C ALA A 327 25.05 -2.70 4.95
N ASN A 328 25.77 -2.75 6.07
CA ASN A 328 25.71 -1.78 7.16
C ASN A 328 27.13 -1.26 7.44
N TYR A 329 27.25 0.05 7.57
CA TYR A 329 28.45 0.74 8.02
C TYR A 329 28.10 1.66 9.17
N THR A 330 28.76 1.50 10.31
CA THR A 330 28.61 2.40 11.47
C THR A 330 29.95 3.02 11.79
N HIS A 331 29.98 4.34 11.92
CA HIS A 331 31.13 5.11 12.33
C HIS A 331 30.82 5.82 13.65
N VAL A 332 31.59 5.51 14.69
CA VAL A 332 31.41 6.04 16.04
C VAL A 332 32.55 6.97 16.37
N LEU A 333 32.19 8.19 16.77
CA LEU A 333 33.08 9.15 17.38
C LEU A 333 32.88 9.10 18.90
N LYS A 334 33.98 9.12 19.64
CA LYS A 334 33.97 9.27 21.10
C LYS A 334 34.50 10.65 21.46
N ARG A 335 33.86 11.31 22.41
CA ARG A 335 34.28 12.61 22.88
C ARG A 335 35.42 12.47 23.88
N ASN A 336 36.53 13.14 23.61
CA ASN A 336 37.69 13.30 24.49
C ASN A 336 38.36 14.64 24.19
N PRO A 337 38.23 15.63 25.09
CA PRO A 337 37.68 16.98 24.83
C PRO A 337 36.91 17.25 23.51
N SER A 338 37.45 16.86 22.36
CA SER A 338 36.86 16.90 21.01
C SER A 338 36.34 15.53 20.57
N TYR A 339 35.55 15.47 19.49
CA TYR A 339 35.14 14.19 18.93
C TYR A 339 36.27 13.57 18.11
N GLU A 340 36.69 12.38 18.52
CA GLU A 340 37.74 11.60 17.88
C GLU A 340 37.19 10.27 17.35
N ARG A 341 37.83 9.74 16.31
CA ARG A 341 37.47 8.46 15.72
C ARG A 341 37.68 7.35 16.74
N TYR A 342 36.63 6.61 17.06
CA TYR A 342 36.67 5.58 18.10
C TYR A 342 36.52 4.18 17.55
N MET A 343 35.45 3.93 16.79
CA MET A 343 35.15 2.60 16.26
C MET A 343 34.45 2.68 14.91
N GLU A 344 34.74 1.71 14.04
CA GLU A 344 33.96 1.44 12.83
C GLU A 344 33.47 0.00 12.80
N ASN A 345 32.24 -0.21 12.37
CA ASN A 345 31.63 -1.52 12.21
C ASN A 345 31.10 -1.69 10.79
N TYR A 346 31.41 -2.82 10.18
CA TYR A 346 30.98 -3.23 8.84
C TYR A 346 30.28 -4.57 8.95
N GLU A 347 29.08 -4.69 8.40
CA GLU A 347 28.38 -5.96 8.30
C GLU A 347 27.74 -6.07 6.91
N ALA A 348 28.07 -7.11 6.15
CA ALA A 348 27.54 -7.29 4.80
C ALA A 348 27.28 -8.76 4.47
N GLY A 349 26.10 -9.04 3.91
CA GLY A 349 25.71 -10.38 3.53
C GLY A 349 24.34 -10.48 2.86
N PRO A 350 24.06 -11.61 2.17
CA PRO A 350 22.72 -11.92 1.67
C PRO A 350 21.69 -12.03 2.80
N LEU A 351 20.51 -11.46 2.54
CA LEU A 351 19.32 -11.56 3.36
C LEU A 351 18.18 -12.12 2.50
N VAL A 352 17.71 -13.31 2.84
CA VAL A 352 16.56 -13.95 2.22
C VAL A 352 15.34 -13.69 3.09
N ARG A 353 14.26 -13.16 2.50
CA ARG A 353 12.96 -13.01 3.14
C ARG A 353 11.94 -13.91 2.45
N ILE A 354 11.18 -14.65 3.23
CA ILE A 354 10.20 -15.62 2.75
C ILE A 354 8.84 -15.27 3.36
N LEU A 355 7.87 -14.97 2.50
CA LEU A 355 6.46 -14.84 2.86
C LEU A 355 5.86 -16.24 2.97
N VAL A 356 5.84 -16.79 4.18
CA VAL A 356 5.37 -18.16 4.46
C VAL A 356 3.85 -18.24 4.31
N THR A 357 3.16 -17.26 4.88
CA THR A 357 1.72 -16.99 4.69
C THR A 357 1.52 -15.48 4.57
N GLU A 358 0.31 -15.00 4.28
CA GLU A 358 0.03 -13.55 4.20
C GLU A 358 0.37 -12.78 5.49
N ASN A 359 0.49 -13.48 6.61
CA ASN A 359 0.69 -12.92 7.94
C ASN A 359 2.02 -13.33 8.58
N HIS A 360 2.84 -14.16 7.91
CA HIS A 360 4.03 -14.75 8.50
C HIS A 360 5.23 -14.54 7.58
N VAL A 361 6.32 -13.99 8.12
CA VAL A 361 7.55 -13.71 7.38
C VAL A 361 8.73 -14.38 8.08
N ALA A 362 9.47 -15.21 7.34
CA ALA A 362 10.74 -15.75 7.78
C ALA A 362 11.90 -14.99 7.12
N GLU A 363 12.98 -14.76 7.86
CA GLU A 363 14.21 -14.13 7.39
C GLU A 363 15.41 -15.03 7.67
N LEU A 364 16.31 -15.14 6.71
CA LEU A 364 17.59 -15.83 6.85
C LEU A 364 18.72 -14.91 6.37
N TYR A 365 19.72 -14.74 7.20
CA TYR A 365 20.88 -13.91 6.91
C TYR A 365 22.17 -14.67 7.21
N GLY A 366 23.17 -14.44 6.38
CA GLY A 366 24.55 -14.84 6.65
C GLY A 366 25.48 -13.82 6.03
N GLY A 367 26.43 -13.29 6.80
CA GLY A 367 27.30 -12.23 6.34
C GLY A 367 28.59 -12.10 7.12
N TYR A 368 29.49 -11.33 6.54
CA TYR A 368 30.78 -11.01 7.13
C TYR A 368 30.66 -9.77 8.00
N LEU A 369 31.36 -9.80 9.13
CA LEU A 369 31.44 -8.76 10.14
C LEU A 369 32.89 -8.29 10.26
N LYS A 370 33.11 -6.97 10.39
CA LYS A 370 34.40 -6.40 10.77
C LYS A 370 34.22 -5.21 11.68
N LYS A 371 34.94 -5.19 12.80
CA LYS A 371 35.02 -4.07 13.74
C LYS A 371 36.45 -3.56 13.79
N ASN A 372 36.64 -2.26 13.68
CA ASN A 372 37.93 -1.62 13.88
C ASN A 372 37.82 -0.69 15.09
N TYR A 373 38.70 -0.85 16.06
CA TYR A 373 38.89 0.13 17.13
C TYR A 373 40.14 0.97 16.84
N PHE A 374 40.04 2.29 17.05
CA PHE A 374 41.12 3.22 16.70
C PHE A 374 41.88 3.74 17.93
N THR A 375 41.38 3.44 19.13
CA THR A 375 42.10 3.70 20.38
C THR A 375 42.92 2.48 20.73
N ALA A 376 44.25 2.62 20.68
CA ALA A 376 45.15 1.54 21.06
C ALA A 376 44.98 1.20 22.55
N PRO A 377 44.78 -0.08 22.91
CA PRO A 377 44.71 -0.49 24.30
C PRO A 377 46.07 -0.39 24.99
N LEU A 378 46.09 -0.31 26.32
CA LEU A 378 47.33 -0.36 27.10
C LEU A 378 48.00 -1.74 27.05
N ASP A 379 47.19 -2.81 26.95
CA ASP A 379 47.63 -4.18 26.75
C ASP A 379 47.15 -4.66 25.36
N PRO A 380 48.03 -5.14 24.47
CA PRO A 380 47.64 -5.70 23.18
C PRO A 380 46.58 -6.81 23.26
N ASN A 381 46.54 -7.57 24.37
CA ASN A 381 45.54 -8.61 24.57
C ASN A 381 44.11 -8.07 24.76
N GLU A 382 43.98 -6.76 25.00
CA GLU A 382 42.71 -6.05 25.15
C GLU A 382 42.22 -5.39 23.85
N ASP A 383 42.88 -5.62 22.70
CA ASP A 383 42.43 -5.09 21.42
C ASP A 383 41.15 -5.78 20.94
N GLN A 384 40.09 -5.00 20.73
CA GLN A 384 38.78 -5.48 20.32
C GLN A 384 38.55 -5.42 18.80
N THR A 385 39.54 -4.98 18.03
CA THR A 385 39.49 -5.02 16.56
C THR A 385 39.25 -6.46 16.13
N SER A 386 38.21 -6.68 15.33
CA SER A 386 37.71 -8.02 15.05
C SER A 386 37.25 -8.21 13.61
N CYS A 387 37.27 -9.46 13.16
CA CYS A 387 36.59 -9.90 11.96
C CYS A 387 35.91 -11.25 12.18
N GLY A 388 34.85 -11.52 11.43
CA GLY A 388 34.03 -12.67 11.74
C GLY A 388 32.87 -12.91 10.80
N TRP A 389 32.02 -13.84 11.22
CA TRP A 389 30.79 -14.20 10.50
C TRP A 389 29.60 -14.08 11.44
N SER A 390 28.51 -13.56 10.90
CA SER A 390 27.22 -13.40 11.57
C SER A 390 26.16 -14.12 10.74
N ALA A 391 25.39 -14.99 11.37
CA ALA A 391 24.26 -15.64 10.75
C ALA A 391 23.05 -15.55 11.67
N TYR A 392 21.87 -15.29 11.11
CA TYR A 392 20.64 -15.31 11.89
C TYR A 392 19.45 -15.87 11.12
N GLY A 393 18.54 -16.47 11.87
CA GLY A 393 17.18 -16.77 11.45
C GLY A 393 16.21 -15.93 12.26
N ALA A 394 15.22 -15.34 11.60
CA ALA A 394 14.13 -14.64 12.27
C ALA A 394 12.77 -15.07 11.73
N TYR A 395 11.75 -15.01 12.58
CA TYR A 395 10.37 -15.29 12.22
C TYR A 395 9.46 -14.23 12.82
N THR A 396 8.62 -13.64 11.98
CA THR A 396 7.67 -12.60 12.36
C THR A 396 6.25 -13.05 12.12
N PHE A 397 5.42 -12.92 13.15
CA PHE A 397 3.99 -13.16 13.12
C PHE A 397 3.25 -11.82 13.14
N PHE A 398 2.32 -11.64 12.20
CA PHE A 398 1.38 -10.53 12.15
C PHE A 398 -0.03 -11.05 12.43
N PHE A 399 -0.67 -10.53 13.47
CA PHE A 399 -2.04 -10.90 13.82
C PHE A 399 -3.02 -9.85 13.29
N ARG A 400 -4.25 -10.27 12.96
CA ARG A 400 -5.29 -9.39 12.39
C ARG A 400 -5.67 -8.21 13.30
N ASN A 401 -5.45 -8.32 14.60
CA ASN A 401 -5.68 -7.27 15.58
C ASN A 401 -4.51 -6.26 15.69
N GLY A 402 -3.49 -6.37 14.84
CA GLY A 402 -2.34 -5.47 14.82
C GLY A 402 -1.21 -5.88 15.78
N ILE A 403 -1.33 -7.02 16.47
CA ILE A 403 -0.21 -7.57 17.26
C ILE A 403 0.88 -8.05 16.30
N MET A 404 2.13 -7.75 16.66
CA MET A 404 3.32 -8.27 15.98
C MET A 404 4.19 -9.01 16.99
N ILE A 405 4.70 -10.18 16.63
CA ILE A 405 5.72 -10.92 17.39
C ILE A 405 6.87 -11.24 16.46
N ASN A 406 8.09 -10.88 16.85
CA ASN A 406 9.32 -11.18 16.12
C ASN A 406 10.25 -11.98 17.03
N ALA A 407 10.62 -13.18 16.60
CA ALA A 407 11.62 -14.01 17.26
C ALA A 407 12.85 -14.12 16.35
N ARG A 408 14.04 -13.98 16.91
CA ARG A 408 15.32 -14.06 16.18
C ARG A 408 16.33 -14.87 16.98
N TYR A 409 17.09 -15.70 16.29
CA TYR A 409 18.29 -16.33 16.79
C TYR A 409 19.46 -15.96 15.89
N ARG A 410 20.52 -15.41 16.50
CA ARG A 410 21.77 -15.05 15.85
C ARG A 410 22.93 -15.83 16.45
N TYR A 411 23.81 -16.29 15.57
CA TYR A 411 25.13 -16.79 15.90
C TYR A 411 26.17 -15.87 15.30
N THR A 412 27.15 -15.48 16.10
CA THR A 412 28.30 -14.68 15.67
C THR A 412 29.57 -15.37 16.10
N ASP A 413 30.52 -15.45 15.18
CA ASP A 413 31.87 -15.95 15.40
C ASP A 413 32.83 -14.80 15.14
N GLU A 414 33.51 -14.29 16.17
CA GLU A 414 34.42 -13.15 16.07
C GLU A 414 35.84 -13.57 16.44
N ASN A 415 36.78 -13.28 15.52
CA ASN A 415 38.21 -13.36 15.78
C ASN A 415 38.74 -11.94 16.03
N THR A 416 39.41 -11.72 17.15
CA THR A 416 39.92 -10.41 17.59
C THR A 416 41.45 -10.36 17.53
N GLU A 417 42.01 -9.16 17.45
CA GLU A 417 43.45 -8.95 17.55
C GLU A 417 43.95 -9.21 18.98
N GLY A 418 43.18 -8.82 20.00
CA GLY A 418 43.45 -9.10 21.39
C GLY A 418 42.94 -10.47 21.82
N ALA A 419 43.80 -11.27 22.46
CA ALA A 419 43.48 -12.63 22.87
C ALA A 419 42.29 -12.71 23.86
N ASN A 420 42.06 -11.67 24.69
CA ASN A 420 40.99 -11.68 25.71
C ASN A 420 39.58 -11.49 25.12
N TRP A 421 39.45 -11.17 23.82
CA TRP A 421 38.17 -10.81 23.20
C TRP A 421 37.64 -11.79 22.15
N ASP A 422 38.42 -12.82 21.81
CA ASP A 422 38.06 -13.87 20.86
C ASP A 422 36.85 -14.63 21.36
N ASN A 423 35.75 -14.68 20.61
CA ASN A 423 34.50 -15.23 21.14
C ASN A 423 33.55 -15.82 20.10
N GLN A 424 32.66 -16.65 20.62
CA GLN A 424 31.45 -17.09 19.94
C GLN A 424 30.24 -16.64 20.74
N THR A 425 29.30 -15.99 20.04
CA THR A 425 28.14 -15.37 20.64
C THR A 425 26.85 -15.96 20.08
N HIS A 426 25.95 -16.33 20.98
CA HIS A 426 24.58 -16.74 20.67
C HIS A 426 23.61 -15.71 21.24
N THR A 427 22.79 -15.11 20.38
CA THR A 427 21.80 -14.12 20.78
C THR A 427 20.41 -14.58 20.39
N ILE A 428 19.51 -14.64 21.37
CA ILE A 428 18.08 -14.89 21.18
C ILE A 428 17.33 -13.60 21.49
N THR A 429 16.55 -13.11 20.53
CA THR A 429 15.74 -11.90 20.68
C THR A 429 14.25 -12.23 20.48
N LEU A 430 13.40 -11.69 21.35
CA LEU A 430 11.95 -11.75 21.22
C LEU A 430 11.39 -10.34 21.40
N ASN A 431 10.72 -9.82 20.38
CA ASN A 431 10.08 -8.50 20.39
C ASN A 431 8.59 -8.65 20.09
N THR A 432 7.77 -7.83 20.76
CA THR A 432 6.34 -7.80 20.49
C THR A 432 5.77 -6.39 20.62
N ILE A 433 4.77 -6.10 19.79
CA ILE A 433 4.02 -4.85 19.80
C ILE A 433 2.55 -5.19 19.98
N PHE A 434 1.93 -4.62 21.02
CA PHE A 434 0.51 -4.74 21.33
C PHE A 434 -0.19 -3.39 21.13
N PRO A 435 -1.17 -3.29 20.22
CA PRO A 435 -2.04 -2.12 20.15
C PRO A 435 -3.03 -2.19 21.32
N LEU A 436 -2.76 -1.44 22.39
CA LEU A 436 -3.62 -1.41 23.58
C LEU A 436 -4.90 -0.59 23.34
N TRP A 437 -4.78 0.53 22.61
CA TRP A 437 -5.89 1.39 22.24
C TRP A 437 -5.60 2.13 20.93
N LYS A 438 -6.55 2.91 20.40
CA LYS A 438 -6.49 3.51 19.04
C LYS A 438 -5.15 4.20 18.73
N ALA A 439 -4.56 4.88 19.71
CA ALA A 439 -3.30 5.59 19.57
C ALA A 439 -2.21 5.10 20.54
N LEU A 440 -2.49 4.10 21.39
CA LEU A 440 -1.58 3.64 22.43
C LEU A 440 -1.07 2.23 22.11
N ARG A 441 0.25 2.09 22.06
CA ARG A 441 0.94 0.83 21.79
C ARG A 441 1.88 0.49 22.93
N LEU A 442 1.88 -0.78 23.33
CA LEU A 442 2.86 -1.37 24.22
C LEU A 442 3.89 -2.13 23.40
N GLN A 443 5.16 -1.89 23.66
CA GLN A 443 6.28 -2.60 23.08
C GLN A 443 6.97 -3.37 24.20
N LEU A 444 7.17 -4.68 24.02
CA LEU A 444 7.96 -5.49 24.93
C LEU A 444 9.08 -6.15 24.13
N GLY A 445 10.28 -6.13 24.70
CA GLY A 445 11.47 -6.73 24.11
C GLY A 445 12.23 -7.53 25.15
N GLY A 446 12.81 -8.65 24.72
CA GLY A 446 13.71 -9.45 25.52
C GLY A 446 14.85 -9.96 24.66
N GLU A 447 16.07 -9.90 25.17
CA GLU A 447 17.24 -10.46 24.52
C GLU A 447 18.09 -11.21 25.54
N VAL A 448 18.55 -12.39 25.14
CA VAL A 448 19.50 -13.19 25.89
C VAL A 448 20.71 -13.41 25.01
N THR A 449 21.87 -12.94 25.47
CA THR A 449 23.16 -13.09 24.81
C THR A 449 24.06 -13.97 25.66
N ILE A 450 24.54 -15.07 25.06
CA ILE A 450 25.51 -15.99 25.65
C ILE A 450 26.80 -15.83 24.87
N GLN A 451 27.81 -15.27 25.51
CA GLN A 451 29.10 -14.98 24.89
C GLN A 451 30.19 -15.81 25.57
N ASN A 452 30.76 -16.74 24.81
CA ASN A 452 31.82 -17.63 25.29
C ASN A 452 33.13 -17.20 24.66
N TYR A 453 34.09 -16.82 25.50
CA TYR A 453 35.43 -16.45 25.05
C TYR A 453 36.28 -17.70 24.86
N ARG A 454 37.19 -17.66 23.89
CA ARG A 454 37.97 -18.84 23.49
C ARG A 454 39.23 -19.04 24.30
N ASN A 455 39.89 -17.94 24.61
CA ASN A 455 41.19 -17.96 25.27
C ASN A 455 41.04 -17.78 26.78
N GLU A 456 42.02 -18.28 27.51
CA GLU A 456 42.18 -17.97 28.93
C GLU A 456 42.56 -16.49 29.07
N HIS A 457 41.87 -15.77 29.96
CA HIS A 457 42.12 -14.35 30.14
C HIS A 457 43.51 -14.13 30.74
N THR A 458 44.32 -13.25 30.12
CA THR A 458 45.73 -13.07 30.49
C THR A 458 45.97 -12.60 31.93
N ILE A 459 45.04 -11.85 32.52
CA ILE A 459 45.13 -11.32 33.90
C ILE A 459 44.44 -12.25 34.90
N PHE A 460 43.23 -12.72 34.59
CA PHE A 460 42.41 -13.48 35.53
C PHE A 460 42.66 -14.99 35.50
N LEU A 461 43.40 -15.49 34.50
CA LEU A 461 43.79 -16.89 34.35
C LEU A 461 42.58 -17.84 34.37
N GLU A 462 41.49 -17.40 33.76
CA GLU A 462 40.27 -18.18 33.55
C GLU A 462 39.64 -17.82 32.19
N THR A 463 38.95 -18.77 31.56
CA THR A 463 38.17 -18.50 30.35
C THR A 463 36.87 -17.76 30.71
N ARG A 464 36.70 -16.56 30.15
CA ARG A 464 35.53 -15.71 30.38
C ARG A 464 34.26 -16.29 29.75
N ARG A 465 33.15 -16.20 30.47
CA ARG A 465 31.81 -16.61 30.04
C ARG A 465 30.78 -15.60 30.53
N ASP A 466 30.09 -14.99 29.58
CA ASP A 466 29.13 -13.95 29.86
C ASP A 466 27.72 -14.37 29.45
N ARG A 467 26.75 -14.01 30.30
CA ARG A 467 25.32 -14.12 30.02
C ARG A 467 24.68 -12.78 30.27
N ILE A 468 24.28 -12.12 29.19
CA ILE A 468 23.70 -10.79 29.22
C ILE A 468 22.20 -10.91 28.92
N TYR A 469 21.39 -10.38 29.82
CA TYR A 469 19.94 -10.32 29.70
C TYR A 469 19.52 -8.88 29.52
N ASN A 470 18.85 -8.57 28.42
CA ASN A 470 18.22 -7.28 28.19
C ASN A 470 16.69 -7.46 28.19
N ALA A 471 15.99 -6.62 28.93
CA ALA A 471 14.54 -6.53 28.93
C ALA A 471 14.10 -5.10 28.66
N MET A 472 13.09 -4.92 27.82
CA MET A 472 12.57 -3.63 27.40
C MET A 472 11.05 -3.62 27.53
N ALA A 473 10.52 -2.56 28.11
CA ALA A 473 9.09 -2.27 28.11
C ALA A 473 8.88 -0.80 27.75
N GLY A 474 8.10 -0.54 26.70
CA GLY A 474 7.85 0.79 26.17
C GLY A 474 6.37 1.06 25.87
N LEU A 475 5.93 2.28 26.14
CA LEU A 475 4.63 2.79 25.73
C LEU A 475 4.84 3.89 24.68
N VAL A 476 4.11 3.79 23.57
CA VAL A 476 4.09 4.79 22.51
C VAL A 476 2.67 5.29 22.35
N TYR A 477 2.47 6.60 22.49
CA TYR A 477 1.20 7.28 22.30
C TYR A 477 1.28 8.21 21.09
N ASP A 478 0.59 7.88 20.01
CA ASP A 478 0.54 8.68 18.79
C ASP A 478 -0.45 9.85 18.96
N ILE A 479 0.05 11.07 19.20
CA ILE A 479 -0.79 12.28 19.30
C ILE A 479 -1.49 12.54 17.96
N ASN A 480 -0.72 12.40 16.88
CA ASN A 480 -1.19 12.44 15.50
C ASN A 480 -0.22 11.65 14.61
N ARG A 481 -0.42 11.70 13.29
CA ARG A 481 0.42 10.96 12.33
C ARG A 481 1.90 11.40 12.27
N TYR A 482 2.22 12.57 12.81
CA TYR A 482 3.55 13.18 12.79
C TYR A 482 4.26 13.18 14.14
N VAL A 483 3.54 13.06 15.26
CA VAL A 483 4.10 13.22 16.61
C VAL A 483 3.63 12.10 17.52
N SER A 484 4.59 11.47 18.20
CA SER A 484 4.36 10.42 19.20
C SER A 484 5.09 10.74 20.49
N LEU A 485 4.47 10.42 21.63
CA LEU A 485 5.14 10.39 22.93
C LEU A 485 5.62 8.97 23.20
N THR A 486 6.85 8.85 23.68
CA THR A 486 7.44 7.55 24.01
C THR A 486 7.93 7.57 25.45
N ALA A 487 7.61 6.53 26.20
CA ALA A 487 8.20 6.24 27.51
C ALA A 487 8.68 4.79 27.50
N GLN A 488 9.90 4.53 27.94
CA GLN A 488 10.50 3.21 27.91
C GLN A 488 11.36 2.95 29.15
N TYR A 489 11.42 1.69 29.53
CA TYR A 489 12.29 1.17 30.56
C TYR A 489 13.11 0.03 29.96
N ASN A 490 14.43 0.10 30.12
CA ASN A 490 15.35 -0.95 29.75
C ASN A 490 16.09 -1.42 30.99
N TYR A 491 16.17 -2.74 31.15
CA TYR A 491 16.94 -3.40 32.19
C TYR A 491 17.99 -4.29 31.55
N THR A 492 19.24 -4.14 31.96
CA THR A 492 20.36 -5.00 31.56
C THR A 492 20.92 -5.68 32.79
N ARG A 493 21.12 -6.99 32.69
CA ARG A 493 21.89 -7.79 33.65
C ARG A 493 23.00 -8.51 32.91
N ALA A 494 24.24 -8.13 33.15
CA ALA A 494 25.41 -8.84 32.67
C ALA A 494 25.95 -9.73 33.80
N ASN A 495 25.81 -11.04 33.65
CA ASN A 495 26.45 -12.02 34.54
C ASN A 495 27.75 -12.48 33.89
N SER A 496 28.88 -12.30 34.56
CA SER A 496 30.18 -12.80 34.11
C SER A 496 30.85 -13.59 35.23
N ASN A 497 31.65 -14.61 34.88
CA ASN A 497 32.52 -15.25 35.86
C ASN A 497 33.72 -14.37 36.26
N ILE A 498 34.01 -13.32 35.48
CA ILE A 498 35.02 -12.31 35.82
C ILE A 498 34.28 -11.09 36.39
N PHE A 499 34.56 -10.76 37.65
CA PHE A 499 33.82 -9.74 38.39
C PHE A 499 33.79 -8.37 37.69
N LEU A 500 34.84 -8.02 36.92
CA LEU A 500 34.95 -6.75 36.21
C LEU A 500 33.83 -6.50 35.18
N TYR A 501 33.20 -7.57 34.70
CA TYR A 501 32.14 -7.51 33.68
C TYR A 501 30.76 -7.88 34.24
N ASP A 502 30.63 -8.05 35.55
CA ASP A 502 29.38 -8.39 36.22
C ASP A 502 28.67 -7.14 36.76
N TYR A 503 27.58 -6.73 36.12
CA TYR A 503 26.85 -5.51 36.47
C TYR A 503 25.34 -5.59 36.20
N ASP A 504 24.58 -4.66 36.77
CA ASP A 504 23.22 -4.35 36.34
C ASP A 504 23.08 -2.88 35.95
N ARG A 505 22.06 -2.60 35.14
CA ARG A 505 21.77 -1.26 34.65
C ARG A 505 20.28 -1.09 34.41
N HIS A 506 19.76 0.02 34.92
CA HIS A 506 18.39 0.45 34.70
C HIS A 506 18.41 1.77 33.93
N LEU A 507 17.73 1.78 32.79
CA LEU A 507 17.64 2.95 31.92
C LEU A 507 16.17 3.31 31.71
N TRP A 508 15.77 4.43 32.28
CA TRP A 508 14.46 5.03 32.07
C TRP A 508 14.59 6.08 30.97
N SER A 509 13.69 6.08 29.99
CA SER A 509 13.67 7.12 28.96
C SER A 509 12.26 7.61 28.70
N ALA A 510 12.12 8.90 28.45
CA ALA A 510 10.87 9.48 27.97
C ALA A 510 11.14 10.64 27.03
N GLY A 511 10.24 10.85 26.07
CA GLY A 511 10.36 11.98 25.17
C GLY A 511 9.43 11.90 23.97
N VAL A 512 9.86 12.50 22.86
CA VAL A 512 9.01 12.75 21.70
C VAL A 512 9.68 12.23 20.44
N GLU A 513 8.88 11.61 19.58
CA GLU A 513 9.26 11.22 18.23
C GLU A 513 8.46 12.03 17.22
N PHE A 514 9.16 12.61 16.25
CA PHE A 514 8.60 13.31 15.11
C PHE A 514 8.83 12.47 13.84
N ARG A 515 7.79 12.27 13.04
CA ARG A 515 7.80 11.51 11.77
C ARG A 515 7.30 12.40 10.63
N PHE A 516 8.03 12.49 9.51
CA PHE A 516 7.68 13.31 8.34
C PHE A 516 7.74 12.55 7.01
#